data_AF-A0A9E5NXX5-F1
#
_entry.id   AF-A0A9E5NXX5-F1
#
_cell.length_a   1.000
_cell.length_b   1.000
_cell.length_c   1.000
_cell.angle_alpha   90.00
_cell.angle_beta   90.00
_cell.angle_gamma   90.00
#
_symmetry.space_group_name_H-M   'P 1'
#
loop_
_entity.id
_entity.type
_entity.pdbx_description
1 polymer ?
#
loop_
_entity_poly.entity_id
_entity_poly.type
_entity_poly.pdbx_seq_one_letter_code
_entity_poly.pdbx_strand_id
1 'polypeptide(L)'
;MTDDTRERLRDTLMKEFRTRGGYWNVNPIPPGEGEAPPDRWLLRIHSRPIAKAELRADIAEAYLKDPADPEAAAAWEREVQAIFEYAKATDELL
;
A
#
# COMPACT_ATOMS: atom_id res chain seq x y z
N MET A 1 7.40 9.07 16.35
CA MET A 1 6.00 8.70 16.04
C MET A 1 5.79 8.22 14.60
N THR A 2 6.79 8.30 13.71
CA THR A 2 6.67 7.94 12.29
C THR A 2 7.00 6.47 11.96
N ASP A 3 7.83 5.79 12.76
CA ASP A 3 8.19 4.39 12.51
C ASP A 3 7.02 3.41 12.69
N ASP A 4 6.23 3.55 13.76
CA ASP A 4 5.07 2.68 14.03
C ASP A 4 4.01 2.72 12.91
N THR A 5 3.80 3.90 12.29
CA THR A 5 2.79 4.03 11.24
C THR A 5 3.22 3.33 9.95
N ARG A 6 4.50 3.48 9.58
CA ARG A 6 5.07 2.79 8.41
C ARG A 6 5.04 1.28 8.58
N GLU A 7 5.43 0.78 9.75
CA GLU A 7 5.43 -0.65 10.05
C GLU A 7 4.01 -1.23 10.03
N ARG A 8 3.06 -0.58 10.69
CA ARG A 8 1.64 -0.97 10.65
C ARG A 8 1.07 -0.97 9.24
N LEU A 9 1.40 0.05 8.43
CA LEU A 9 0.97 0.12 7.04
C LEU A 9 1.55 -1.03 6.22
N ARG A 10 2.84 -1.32 6.38
CA ARG A 10 3.51 -2.43 5.70
C ARG A 10 2.86 -3.77 6.03
N ASP A 11 2.67 -4.07 7.31
CA ASP A 11 2.10 -5.34 7.75
C ASP A 11 0.66 -5.51 7.24
N THR A 12 -0.10 -4.42 7.25
CA THR A 12 -1.46 -4.38 6.70
C THR A 12 -1.45 -4.70 5.21
N LEU A 13 -0.65 -4.00 4.41
CA LEU A 13 -0.55 -4.23 2.96
C LEU A 13 -0.08 -5.64 2.62
N MET A 14 0.89 -6.17 3.37
CA MET A 14 1.37 -7.54 3.18
C MET A 14 0.28 -8.58 3.46
N LYS A 15 -0.54 -8.37 4.50
CA LYS A 15 -1.68 -9.23 4.81
C LYS A 15 -2.76 -9.16 3.73
N GLU A 16 -3.07 -7.96 3.25
CA GLU A 16 -4.02 -7.73 2.16
C GLU A 16 -3.59 -8.47 0.90
N PHE A 17 -2.35 -8.27 0.45
CA PHE A 17 -1.83 -8.90 -0.77
C PHE A 17 -1.79 -10.42 -0.65
N ARG A 18 -1.37 -10.94 0.51
CA ARG A 18 -1.38 -12.38 0.76
C ARG A 18 -2.78 -12.98 0.63
N THR A 19 -3.81 -12.27 1.10
CA THR A 19 -5.21 -12.72 1.03
C THR A 19 -5.73 -12.72 -0.41
N ARG A 20 -5.25 -11.79 -1.24
CA ARG A 20 -5.59 -11.68 -2.68
C ARG A 20 -4.75 -12.60 -3.58
N GLY A 21 -3.79 -13.33 -3.00
CA GLY A 21 -2.95 -14.31 -3.70
C GLY A 21 -1.55 -13.82 -4.09
N GLY A 22 -1.17 -12.58 -3.73
CA GLY A 22 0.18 -12.04 -3.96
C GLY A 22 1.10 -12.26 -2.76
N TYR A 23 2.21 -12.97 -2.96
CA TYR A 23 3.27 -13.13 -1.96
C TYR A 23 4.41 -12.14 -2.25
N TRP A 24 4.15 -10.85 -2.04
CA TRP A 24 5.14 -9.79 -2.26
C TRP A 24 5.51 -9.07 -0.97
N ASN A 25 6.78 -8.71 -0.86
CA ASN A 25 7.22 -7.77 0.16
C ASN A 25 6.87 -6.35 -0.28
N VAL A 26 6.29 -5.56 0.61
CA VAL A 26 5.96 -4.15 0.37
C VAL A 26 6.84 -3.29 1.26
N ASN A 27 7.45 -2.26 0.69
CA ASN A 27 8.21 -1.25 1.43
C ASN A 27 7.56 0.13 1.22
N PRO A 28 6.73 0.60 2.16
CA PRO A 28 6.16 1.94 2.12
C PRO A 28 7.20 3.02 2.46
N ILE A 29 7.31 4.02 1.60
CA ILE A 29 8.12 5.21 1.79
C ILE A 29 7.18 6.35 2.21
N PRO A 30 7.41 7.00 3.36
CA PRO A 30 6.55 8.06 3.89
C PRO A 30 6.36 9.24 2.93
N PRO A 31 5.22 9.93 2.99
CA PRO A 31 4.99 11.14 2.22
C PRO A 31 6.08 12.19 2.45
N GLY A 32 6.58 12.78 1.37
CA GLY A 32 7.67 13.76 1.40
C GLY A 32 9.06 13.19 1.70
N GLU A 33 9.22 11.88 1.85
CA GLU A 33 10.53 11.23 2.01
C GLU A 33 11.04 10.68 0.67
N GLY A 34 12.26 11.07 0.28
CA GLY A 34 12.91 10.57 -0.94
C GLY A 34 12.17 10.95 -2.23
N GLU A 35 11.65 9.94 -2.94
CA GLU A 35 10.86 10.10 -4.18
C GLU A 35 9.34 10.12 -3.94
N ALA A 36 8.88 10.03 -2.69
CA ALA A 36 7.46 10.02 -2.38
C ALA A 36 6.83 11.43 -2.50
N PRO A 37 5.64 11.57 -3.12
CA PRO A 37 4.88 12.81 -3.11
C PRO A 37 4.54 13.29 -1.68
N PRO A 38 4.30 14.59 -1.46
CA PRO A 38 4.06 15.14 -0.13
C PRO A 38 2.77 14.63 0.54
N ASP A 39 1.82 14.11 -0.24
CA ASP A 39 0.49 13.64 0.19
C ASP A 39 0.27 12.13 -0.05
N ARG A 40 1.32 11.39 -0.43
CA ARG A 40 1.20 9.97 -0.80
C ARG A 40 2.37 9.14 -0.28
N TRP A 41 2.05 7.94 0.17
CA TRP A 41 3.03 6.89 0.38
C TRP A 41 3.47 6.33 -0.96
N LEU A 42 4.76 6.24 -1.20
CA LEU A 42 5.28 5.46 -2.32
C LEU A 42 5.53 4.02 -1.86
N LEU A 43 4.82 3.07 -2.46
CA LEU A 43 4.94 1.65 -2.19
C LEU A 43 5.89 1.02 -3.20
N ARG A 44 7.03 0.51 -2.73
CA ARG A 44 7.88 -0.39 -3.51
C ARG A 44 7.44 -1.83 -3.26
N ILE A 45 6.86 -2.46 -4.28
CA ILE A 45 6.32 -3.81 -4.22
C ILE A 45 7.32 -4.73 -4.91
N HIS A 46 7.89 -5.67 -4.16
CA HIS A 46 8.94 -6.57 -4.62
C HIS A 46 8.35 -7.76 -5.40
N SER A 47 7.70 -7.47 -6.52
CA SER A 47 7.36 -8.40 -7.61
C SER A 47 8.56 -8.57 -8.56
N ARG A 48 8.44 -9.41 -9.60
CA ARG A 48 9.42 -9.49 -10.69
C ARG A 48 8.74 -9.09 -12.00
N PRO A 49 9.04 -7.90 -12.57
CA PRO A 49 9.88 -6.80 -12.08
C PRO A 49 9.26 -6.05 -10.88
N ILE A 50 10.06 -5.24 -10.19
CA ILE A 50 9.62 -4.44 -9.02
C ILE A 50 8.58 -3.41 -9.47
N ALA A 51 7.39 -3.46 -8.88
CA ALA A 51 6.35 -2.47 -9.09
C ALA A 51 6.49 -1.30 -8.10
N LYS A 52 6.27 -0.07 -8.59
CA LYS A 52 6.15 1.13 -7.77
C LYS A 52 4.72 1.67 -7.90
N ALA A 53 4.03 1.83 -6.78
CA ALA A 53 2.67 2.33 -6.75
C ALA A 53 2.51 3.36 -5.64
N GLU A 54 1.51 4.23 -5.76
CA GLU A 54 1.24 5.27 -4.78
C GLU A 54 -0.03 4.95 -4.02
N LEU A 55 -0.06 5.30 -2.73
CA LEU A 55 -1.23 5.20 -1.86
C LEU A 55 -1.42 6.54 -1.17
N ARG A 56 -2.63 7.10 -1.25
CA ARG A 56 -2.91 8.38 -0.58
C ARG A 56 -2.72 8.31 0.93
N ALA A 57 -2.05 9.31 1.49
CA ALA A 57 -1.74 9.35 2.92
C ALA A 57 -2.98 9.46 3.79
N ASP A 58 -3.95 10.27 3.39
CA ASP A 58 -5.21 10.46 4.13
C ASP A 58 -6.05 9.17 4.20
N ILE A 59 -6.09 8.39 3.12
CA ILE A 59 -6.77 7.08 3.10
C ILE A 59 -6.06 6.07 4.01
N ALA A 60 -4.73 6.00 3.93
CA ALA A 60 -3.94 5.12 4.80
C ALA A 60 -4.13 5.48 6.28
N GLU A 61 -4.06 6.77 6.63
CA GLU A 61 -4.25 7.24 8.00
C GLU A 61 -5.67 7.00 8.52
N ALA A 62 -6.70 7.28 7.70
CA ALA A 62 -8.10 7.04 8.07
C ALA A 62 -8.33 5.55 8.37
N TYR A 63 -7.87 4.66 7.49
CA TYR A 63 -8.02 3.22 7.67
C TYR A 63 -7.23 2.70 8.88
N LEU A 64 -5.98 3.12 9.06
CA LEU A 64 -5.17 2.67 10.20
C LEU A 64 -5.68 3.20 11.55
N LYS A 65 -6.40 4.32 11.55
CA LYS A 65 -7.04 4.90 12.72
C LYS A 65 -8.29 4.11 13.12
N ASP A 66 -9.17 3.81 12.17
CA ASP A 66 -10.39 3.03 12.42
C ASP A 66 -10.74 2.13 11.22
N PRO A 67 -10.23 0.89 11.19
CA PRO A 67 -10.55 -0.06 10.13
C PRO A 67 -12.03 -0.50 10.10
N ALA A 68 -12.79 -0.27 11.18
CA ALA A 68 -14.19 -0.64 11.26
C ALA A 68 -15.13 0.44 10.67
N ASP A 69 -14.60 1.64 10.39
CA ASP A 69 -15.33 2.67 9.65
C ASP A 69 -15.57 2.20 8.20
N PRO A 70 -16.84 2.03 7.78
CA PRO A 70 -17.16 1.56 6.44
C PRO A 70 -16.68 2.51 5.33
N GLU A 71 -16.60 3.82 5.58
CA GLU A 71 -16.13 4.77 4.57
C GLU A 71 -14.62 4.64 4.37
N ALA A 72 -13.85 4.62 5.47
CA ALA A 72 -12.41 4.40 5.44
C ALA A 72 -12.06 3.03 4.84
N ALA A 73 -12.76 1.97 5.23
CA ALA A 73 -12.57 0.63 4.68
C ALA A 73 -12.86 0.57 3.17
N ALA A 74 -13.92 1.21 2.70
CA ALA A 74 -14.26 1.24 1.28
C ALA A 74 -13.24 2.05 0.45
N ALA A 75 -12.73 3.17 0.98
CA ALA A 75 -11.70 3.97 0.31
C ALA A 75 -10.37 3.20 0.24
N TRP A 76 -9.97 2.59 1.35
CA TRP A 76 -8.81 1.70 1.43
C TRP A 76 -8.88 0.56 0.42
N GLU A 77 -10.00 -0.16 0.39
CA GLU A 77 -10.20 -1.31 -0.49
C GLU A 77 -10.02 -0.94 -1.96
N ARG A 78 -10.56 0.22 -2.39
CA ARG A 78 -10.43 0.68 -3.78
C ARG A 78 -8.98 0.96 -4.16
N GLU A 79 -8.23 1.67 -3.32
CA GLU A 79 -6.81 1.98 -3.56
C GLU A 79 -5.97 0.70 -3.57
N VAL A 80 -6.10 -0.14 -2.54
CA VAL A 80 -5.31 -1.37 -2.41
C VAL A 80 -5.61 -2.36 -3.53
N GLN A 81 -6.87 -2.47 -3.96
CA GLN A 81 -7.23 -3.31 -5.09
C GLN A 81 -6.58 -2.83 -6.39
N ALA A 82 -6.61 -1.52 -6.67
CA ALA A 82 -5.95 -0.96 -7.85
C ALA A 82 -4.43 -1.20 -7.83
N ILE A 83 -3.80 -1.03 -6.66
CA ILE A 83 -2.37 -1.28 -6.47
C ILE A 83 -2.03 -2.76 -6.66
N PHE A 84 -2.86 -3.66 -6.12
CA PHE A 84 -2.66 -5.10 -6.26
C PHE A 84 -2.75 -5.54 -7.74
N GLU A 85 -3.79 -5.11 -8.46
CA GLU A 85 -3.95 -5.46 -9.88
C GLU A 85 -2.79 -4.90 -10.72
N TYR A 86 -2.33 -3.68 -10.44
CA TYR A 86 -1.15 -3.11 -11.09
C TYR A 86 0.11 -3.94 -10.84
N ALA A 87 0.37 -4.32 -9.58
CA ALA A 87 1.53 -5.15 -9.23
C ALA A 87 1.45 -6.53 -9.89
N LYS A 88 0.26 -7.13 -9.94
CA LYS A 88 0.03 -8.43 -10.60
C LYS A 88 0.24 -8.36 -12.10
N ALA A 89 -0.34 -7.37 -12.77
CA ALA A 89 -0.12 -7.16 -14.20
C ALA A 89 1.37 -6.93 -14.50
N THR A 90 2.08 -6.22 -13.62
CA THR A 90 3.53 -6.02 -13.75
C THR A 90 4.29 -7.35 -13.66
N ASP A 91 3.94 -8.22 -12.71
CA ASP A 91 4.57 -9.53 -12.51
C ASP A 91 4.34 -10.51 -13.68
N GLU A 92 3.18 -10.40 -14.35
CA GLU A 92 2.79 -11.23 -15.50
C GLU A 92 3.42 -10.80 -16.84
N LEU A 93 4.15 -9.67 -16.89
CA LEU A 93 4.86 -9.21 -18.10
C LEU A 93 6.20 -9.96 -18.36
N LEU A 94 6.48 -11.03 -17.60
CA LEU A 94 7.63 -11.92 -17.76
C LEU A 94 7.23 -13.27 -18.40
#